data_AF-A0A0E4BP66-F1
#
_entry.id   AF-A0A0E4BP66-F1
#
_cell.length_a   1.000
_cell.length_b   1.000
_cell.length_c   1.000
_cell.angle_alpha   90.00
_cell.angle_beta   90.00
_cell.angle_gamma   90.00
#
_symmetry.space_group_name_H-M   'P 1'
#
loop_
_entity.id
_entity.type
_entity.pdbx_description
1 polymer ?
#
loop_
_entity_poly.entity_id
_entity_poly.type
_entity_poly.pdbx_seq_one_letter_code
_entity_poly.pdbx_strand_id
1 'polypeptide(L)'
;MAARSTSLPERFGLDRLATPIGTALLVTDAEGALRALDWDDYEHRMRELLRLHYGAVDLSQRSAPAAIKAALSDYFAGNLGRLSAIAWRIAGTPFHKRSGPRLRKSPPAPR
;
A
#
# COMPACT_ATOMS: atom_id res chain seq x y z
N MET A 1 7.81 8.57 -35.78
CA MET A 1 6.67 7.74 -35.34
C MET A 1 7.22 6.68 -34.39
N ALA A 2 7.11 6.89 -33.07
CA ALA A 2 7.60 5.92 -32.09
C ALA A 2 6.65 4.71 -32.08
N ALA A 3 7.22 3.52 -32.23
CA ALA A 3 6.49 2.28 -32.11
C ALA A 3 5.75 2.26 -30.76
N ARG A 4 4.42 2.09 -30.80
CA ARG A 4 3.65 1.74 -29.62
C ARG A 4 4.14 0.36 -29.20
N SER A 5 5.01 0.29 -28.22
CA SER A 5 5.24 -0.95 -27.49
C SER A 5 3.89 -1.30 -26.86
N THR A 6 3.16 -2.23 -27.46
CA THR A 6 1.96 -2.83 -26.88
C THR A 6 2.44 -3.73 -25.75
N SER A 7 2.98 -3.15 -24.68
CA SER A 7 3.33 -3.89 -23.46
C SER A 7 2.04 -4.47 -22.93
N LEU A 8 2.02 -5.79 -22.72
CA LEU A 8 0.89 -6.45 -22.07
C LEU A 8 0.59 -5.75 -20.74
N PRO A 9 -0.69 -5.60 -20.37
CA PRO A 9 -1.02 -5.00 -19.09
C PRO A 9 -0.34 -5.75 -17.96
N GLU A 10 0.32 -5.02 -17.07
CA GLU A 10 0.92 -5.59 -15.88
C GLU A 10 -0.21 -6.12 -15.00
N ARG A 11 -0.15 -7.41 -14.63
CA ARG A 11 -1.19 -8.06 -13.82
C ARG A 11 -0.84 -7.97 -12.35
N PHE A 12 -1.73 -7.36 -11.57
CA PHE A 12 -1.64 -7.39 -10.11
C PHE A 12 -2.84 -8.10 -9.49
N GLY A 13 -2.59 -8.70 -8.33
CA GLY A 13 -3.62 -9.15 -7.41
C GLY A 13 -4.08 -8.00 -6.54
N LEU A 14 -5.38 -7.90 -6.31
CA LEU A 14 -6.01 -7.01 -5.34
C LEU A 14 -6.67 -7.86 -4.26
N ASP A 15 -6.22 -7.69 -3.01
CA ASP A 15 -6.85 -8.26 -1.81
C ASP A 15 -7.39 -7.15 -0.92
N ARG A 16 -8.38 -7.48 -0.08
CA ARG A 16 -8.93 -6.57 0.93
C ARG A 16 -8.66 -7.14 2.31
N LEU A 17 -8.15 -6.30 3.20
CA LEU A 17 -7.85 -6.65 4.59
C LEU A 17 -8.59 -5.69 5.51
N ALA A 18 -9.49 -6.22 6.34
CA ALA A 18 -10.11 -5.43 7.39
C ALA A 18 -9.06 -5.04 8.45
N THR A 19 -8.99 -3.75 8.78
CA THR A 19 -8.08 -3.21 9.81
C THR A 19 -8.88 -2.32 10.77
N PRO A 20 -8.35 -2.00 11.96
CA PRO A 20 -9.04 -1.12 12.92
C PRO A 20 -9.35 0.29 12.41
N ILE A 21 -8.71 0.74 11.32
CA ILE A 21 -8.88 2.08 10.76
C ILE A 21 -9.59 2.08 9.39
N GLY A 22 -10.09 0.93 8.93
CA GLY A 22 -10.75 0.78 7.63
C GLY A 22 -10.31 -0.46 6.86
N THR A 23 -10.80 -0.63 5.62
CA THR A 23 -10.44 -1.75 4.76
C THR A 23 -9.21 -1.41 3.92
N ALA A 24 -8.08 -2.05 4.20
CA ALA A 24 -6.87 -1.89 3.42
C ALA A 24 -6.96 -2.64 2.09
N LEU A 25 -6.60 -1.97 1.01
CA LEU A 25 -6.42 -2.55 -0.31
C LEU A 25 -4.95 -2.93 -0.50
N LEU A 26 -4.70 -4.20 -0.78
CA LEU A 26 -3.38 -4.77 -0.97
C LEU A 26 -3.17 -5.10 -2.44
N VAL A 27 -2.22 -4.44 -3.09
CA VAL A 27 -1.90 -4.71 -4.50
C VAL A 27 -0.59 -5.47 -4.58
N THR A 28 -0.61 -6.69 -5.07
CA THR A 28 0.58 -7.56 -5.14
C THR A 28 0.93 -7.96 -6.57
N ASP A 29 2.22 -8.01 -6.90
CA ASP A 29 2.70 -8.57 -8.17
C ASP A 29 2.67 -10.10 -8.20
N ALA A 30 3.07 -10.66 -9.34
CA ALA A 30 3.14 -12.11 -9.54
C ALA A 30 4.15 -12.80 -8.61
N GLU A 31 5.15 -12.06 -8.10
CA GLU A 31 6.14 -12.55 -7.13
C GLU A 31 5.63 -12.43 -5.68
N GLY A 32 4.44 -11.87 -5.47
CA GLY A 32 3.85 -11.68 -4.16
C GLY A 32 4.41 -10.48 -3.40
N ALA A 33 5.14 -9.57 -4.07
CA ALA A 33 5.59 -8.34 -3.44
C ALA A 33 4.49 -7.27 -3.46
N LEU A 34 4.44 -6.44 -2.41
CA LEU A 34 3.44 -5.39 -2.26
C LEU A 34 3.82 -4.18 -3.12
N ARG A 35 2.98 -3.87 -4.12
CA ARG A 35 3.18 -2.79 -5.10
C ARG A 35 2.39 -1.54 -4.77
N ALA A 36 1.28 -1.67 -4.04
CA ALA A 36 0.54 -0.56 -3.46
C ALA A 36 -0.22 -1.00 -2.19
N LEU A 37 -0.42 -0.05 -1.29
CA LEU A 37 -1.26 -0.15 -0.11
C LEU A 37 -2.10 1.14 -0.05
N ASP A 38 -3.41 1.01 -0.09
CA ASP A 38 -4.35 2.15 -0.01
C ASP A 38 -5.60 1.73 0.80
N TRP A 39 -6.58 2.62 0.95
CA TRP A 39 -7.88 2.31 1.58
C TRP A 39 -8.99 2.15 0.53
N ASP A 40 -10.04 1.43 0.88
CA ASP A 40 -11.21 1.20 0.02
C ASP A 40 -11.86 2.49 -0.47
N ASP A 41 -11.97 3.50 0.39
CA ASP A 41 -12.46 4.84 0.03
C ASP A 41 -11.62 5.54 -1.06
N TYR A 42 -10.37 5.10 -1.27
CA TYR A 42 -9.44 5.67 -2.24
C TYR A 42 -9.11 4.71 -3.40
N GLU A 43 -9.92 3.65 -3.62
CA GLU A 43 -9.66 2.65 -4.67
C GLU A 43 -9.48 3.28 -6.07
N HIS A 44 -10.30 4.28 -6.41
CA HIS A 44 -10.21 4.99 -7.68
C HIS A 44 -8.85 5.67 -7.88
N ARG A 45 -8.39 6.41 -6.85
CA ARG A 45 -7.08 7.08 -6.84
C ARG A 45 -5.94 6.08 -6.92
N MET A 46 -6.02 4.98 -6.17
CA MET A 46 -5.04 3.89 -6.23
C MET A 46 -4.90 3.34 -7.65
N ARG A 47 -6.02 3.07 -8.33
CA ARG A 47 -6.04 2.58 -9.72
C ARG A 47 -5.40 3.56 -10.70
N GLU A 48 -5.64 4.86 -10.53
CA GLU A 48 -5.00 5.90 -11.34
C GLU A 48 -3.49 5.95 -11.12
N LEU A 49 -3.03 5.91 -9.86
CA LEU A 49 -1.60 5.89 -9.53
C LEU A 49 -0.89 4.65 -10.10
N LEU A 50 -1.52 3.47 -10.02
CA LEU A 50 -0.99 2.26 -10.63
C LEU A 50 -0.85 2.41 -12.15
N ARG A 51 -1.84 3.02 -12.81
CA ARG A 51 -1.77 3.28 -14.25
C ARG A 51 -0.68 4.28 -14.62
N LEU A 52 -0.47 5.30 -13.79
CA LEU A 52 0.61 6.27 -13.98
C LEU A 52 2.00 5.63 -13.83
N HIS A 53 2.17 4.70 -12.90
CA HIS A 53 3.47 4.07 -12.63
C HIS A 53 3.79 2.88 -13.54
N TYR A 54 2.79 2.09 -13.95
CA TYR A 54 2.98 0.83 -14.67
C TYR A 54 2.31 0.82 -16.06
N GLY A 55 1.60 1.87 -16.45
CA GLY A 55 0.88 1.93 -17.71
C GLY A 55 -0.47 1.21 -17.65
N ALA A 56 -0.77 0.36 -18.63
CA ALA A 56 -1.98 -0.46 -18.55
C ALA A 56 -1.82 -1.50 -17.43
N VAL A 57 -2.73 -1.51 -16.47
CA VAL A 57 -2.74 -2.49 -15.36
C VAL A 57 -4.04 -3.29 -15.37
N ASP A 58 -3.91 -4.59 -15.12
CA ASP A 58 -5.02 -5.51 -14.91
C ASP A 58 -5.06 -5.92 -13.44
N LEU A 59 -6.16 -5.60 -12.77
CA LEU A 59 -6.36 -5.89 -11.34
C LEU A 59 -7.37 -7.00 -11.18
N SER A 60 -6.90 -8.14 -10.69
CA SER A 60 -7.72 -9.32 -10.39
C SER A 60 -7.90 -9.50 -8.89
N GLN A 61 -9.10 -9.89 -8.45
CA GLN A 61 -9.33 -10.24 -7.04
C GLN A 61 -8.52 -11.50 -6.72
N ARG A 62 -7.48 -11.35 -5.91
CA ARG A 62 -6.55 -12.42 -5.53
C ARG A 62 -6.09 -12.19 -4.11
N SER A 63 -6.11 -13.22 -3.29
CA SER A 63 -5.58 -13.14 -1.94
C SER A 63 -4.09 -12.78 -1.92
N ALA A 64 -3.75 -11.78 -1.11
CA ALA A 64 -2.38 -11.41 -0.83
C ALA A 64 -1.68 -12.53 -0.04
N PRO A 65 -0.35 -12.67 -0.15
CA PRO A 65 0.41 -13.61 0.64
C PRO A 65 0.10 -13.51 2.13
N ALA A 66 -0.06 -14.65 2.80
CA ALA A 66 -0.41 -14.72 4.21
C ALA A 66 0.58 -13.94 5.10
N ALA A 67 1.87 -13.94 4.73
CA ALA A 67 2.91 -13.18 5.42
C ALA A 67 2.65 -11.66 5.43
N ILE A 68 2.13 -11.10 4.33
CA ILE A 68 1.80 -9.67 4.24
C ILE A 68 0.60 -9.36 5.13
N LYS A 69 -0.44 -10.18 5.06
CA LYS A 69 -1.64 -10.00 5.91
C LYS A 69 -1.31 -10.10 7.39
N ALA A 70 -0.54 -11.11 7.79
CA ALA A 70 -0.10 -11.29 9.17
C ALA A 70 0.75 -10.11 9.65
N ALA A 71 1.70 -9.63 8.84
CA ALA A 71 2.54 -8.49 9.19
C ALA A 71 1.74 -7.19 9.37
N LEU A 72 0.72 -6.96 8.54
CA LEU A 72 -0.19 -5.82 8.68
C LEU A 72 -1.09 -5.96 9.91
N SER A 73 -1.66 -7.13 10.16
CA SER A 73 -2.44 -7.40 11.36
C SER A 73 -1.63 -7.17 12.64
N ASP A 74 -0.40 -7.69 12.71
CA ASP A 74 0.49 -7.47 13.84
C ASP A 74 0.87 -5.99 14.02
N TYR A 75 1.08 -5.26 12.92
CA TYR A 75 1.34 -3.82 12.95
C TYR A 75 0.19 -3.07 13.63
N PHE A 76 -1.05 -3.37 13.25
CA PHE A 76 -2.24 -2.79 13.87
C PHE A 76 -2.46 -3.27 15.31
N ALA A 77 -1.93 -4.43 15.69
CA ALA A 77 -1.87 -4.90 17.07
C ALA A 77 -0.79 -4.19 17.91
N GLY A 78 -0.06 -3.23 17.34
CA GLY A 78 0.96 -2.43 18.03
C GLY A 78 2.40 -2.89 17.79
N ASN A 79 2.62 -3.97 17.01
CA ASN A 79 3.96 -4.43 16.67
C ASN A 79 4.48 -3.71 15.42
N LEU A 80 4.92 -2.47 15.60
CA LEU A 80 5.36 -1.58 14.52
C LEU A 80 6.52 -2.16 13.69
N GLY A 81 7.32 -3.06 14.26
CA GLY A 81 8.46 -3.69 13.58
C GLY A 81 8.06 -4.67 12.48
N ARG A 82 6.81 -5.13 12.42
CA ARG A 82 6.39 -6.17 11.47
C ARG A 82 6.34 -5.71 10.02
N LEU A 83 6.20 -4.41 9.77
CA LEU A 83 6.23 -3.88 8.41
C LEU A 83 7.58 -4.13 7.69
N SER A 84 8.68 -4.33 8.43
CA SER A 84 9.97 -4.64 7.80
C SER A 84 10.04 -6.05 7.20
N ALA A 85 9.09 -6.93 7.53
CA ALA A 85 9.00 -8.27 6.94
C ALA A 85 8.26 -8.30 5.60
N ILE A 86 7.60 -7.20 5.23
CA ILE A 86 6.86 -7.09 3.96
C ILE A 86 7.83 -6.76 2.84
N ALA A 87 7.75 -7.50 1.73
CA ALA A 87 8.49 -7.20 0.51
C ALA A 87 7.84 -6.02 -0.22
N TRP A 88 8.23 -4.79 0.14
CA TRP A 88 7.74 -3.57 -0.50
C TRP A 88 8.43 -3.32 -1.84
N ARG A 89 7.63 -3.16 -2.91
CA ARG A 89 8.10 -2.73 -4.23
C ARG A 89 7.21 -1.62 -4.79
N ILE A 90 6.89 -0.63 -3.95
CA ILE A 90 6.04 0.50 -4.33
C ILE A 90 6.79 1.42 -5.30
N ALA A 91 6.16 1.73 -6.42
CA ALA A 91 6.67 2.74 -7.35
C ALA A 91 6.37 4.15 -6.81
N GLY A 92 7.37 5.04 -6.78
CA GLY A 92 7.15 6.48 -6.64
C GLY A 92 7.28 7.11 -5.25
N THR A 93 7.45 6.36 -4.16
CA THR A 93 7.88 6.95 -2.89
C THR A 93 8.80 6.00 -2.10
N PRO A 94 9.97 6.48 -1.62
CA PRO A 94 10.52 5.89 -0.40
C PRO A 94 9.44 6.10 0.65
N PHE A 95 8.93 5.03 1.25
CA PHE A 95 8.13 5.11 2.47
C PHE A 95 8.93 5.98 3.44
N HIS A 96 8.59 7.27 3.56
CA HIS A 96 9.40 8.18 4.34
C HIS A 96 9.28 7.73 5.79
N LYS A 97 10.40 7.21 6.29
CA LYS A 97 10.60 6.87 7.69
C LYS A 97 10.15 8.06 8.55
N ARG A 98 9.41 7.71 9.61
CA ARG A 98 9.11 8.51 10.82
C ARG A 98 8.16 9.69 10.64
N SER A 99 6.93 9.47 11.08
CA SER A 99 6.26 10.39 12.00
C SER A 99 5.81 9.61 13.25
N GLY A 100 6.77 9.36 14.16
CA GLY A 100 6.40 9.12 15.55
C GLY A 100 5.65 10.34 16.09
N PRO A 101 4.79 10.20 17.11
CA PRO A 101 3.95 11.30 17.56
C PRO A 101 4.83 12.44 18.05
N ARG A 102 4.84 13.57 17.34
CA ARG A 102 5.30 14.82 17.92
C ARG A 102 4.17 15.27 18.85
N LEU A 103 4.24 14.83 20.11
CA LEU A 103 3.46 15.40 21.21
C LEU A 103 3.80 16.90 21.28
N ARG A 104 2.99 17.74 20.62
CA ARG A 104 2.98 19.17 20.91
C ARG A 104 2.39 19.32 22.31
N LYS A 105 3.27 19.50 23.31
CA LYS A 105 2.88 20.07 24.58
C LYS A 105 2.27 21.45 24.28
N SER A 106 0.96 21.59 24.47
CA SER A 106 0.34 22.91 24.53
C SER A 106 0.93 23.63 25.74
N PRO A 107 1.43 24.88 25.62
CA PRO A 107 1.66 25.68 26.81
C PRO A 107 0.31 26.07 27.44
N PRO A 108 0.20 26.15 28.78
CA PRO A 108 -1.00 26.67 29.43
C PRO A 108 -1.14 28.17 29.16
N ALA A 109 -2.38 28.62 28.93
CA ALA A 109 -2.71 30.02 28.75
C ALA A 109 -2.43 30.84 30.02
N PRO A 110 -1.90 32.07 29.93
CA PRO A 110 -1.81 32.94 31.09
C PRO A 110 -3.17 33.57 31.42
N ARG A 111 -3.41 33.78 32.72
CA ARG A 111 -4.53 34.58 33.27
C ARG A 111 -4.34 36.06 32.99
#